data_AF-A0A816RWM0-F1
#
_entry.id   AF-A0A816RWM0-F1
#
_cell.length_a   1.000
_cell.length_b   1.000
_cell.length_c   1.000
_cell.angle_alpha   90.00
_cell.angle_beta   90.00
_cell.angle_gamma   90.00
#
_symmetry.space_group_name_H-M   'P 1'
#
loop_
_entity.id
_entity.type
_entity.pdbx_description
1 polymer ?
#
loop_
_entity_poly.entity_id
_entity_poly.type
_entity_poly.pdbx_seq_one_letter_code
_entity_poly.pdbx_strand_id
1 'polypeptide(L)'
;MVHEDFIWQFFAERAAQFVQVEKNFTNEQIQYLRQYYTTNKCPGIDEIEEIANHLNINGIIYQINLLNWFCGALIAELAVEQRRYEAKITAA
;
A
#
# COMPACT_ATOMS: atom_id res chain seq x y z
N MET A 1 -4.81 -25.90 7.33
CA MET A 1 -4.85 -25.47 5.91
C MET A 1 -6.06 -24.54 5.68
N VAL A 2 -6.27 -23.54 6.56
CA VAL A 2 -7.44 -22.62 6.55
C VAL A 2 -6.99 -21.16 6.80
N HIS A 3 -5.68 -20.94 6.93
CA HIS A 3 -5.14 -19.63 7.32
C HIS A 3 -4.80 -18.73 6.13
N GLU A 4 -4.40 -19.30 4.98
CA GLU A 4 -4.03 -18.50 3.80
C GLU A 4 -5.25 -17.86 3.13
N ASP A 5 -6.35 -18.59 2.95
CA ASP A 5 -7.56 -18.05 2.32
C ASP A 5 -8.14 -16.87 3.09
N PHE A 6 -8.10 -16.91 4.43
CA PHE A 6 -8.54 -15.80 5.28
C PHE A 6 -7.65 -14.56 5.13
N ILE A 7 -6.32 -14.77 5.04
CA ILE A 7 -5.35 -13.69 4.87
C ILE A 7 -5.56 -13.01 3.50
N TRP A 8 -5.74 -13.80 2.45
CA TRP A 8 -5.97 -13.27 1.10
C TRP A 8 -7.34 -12.59 0.95
N GLN A 9 -8.39 -13.13 1.57
CA GLN A 9 -9.71 -12.50 1.59
C GLN A 9 -9.71 -11.18 2.38
N PHE A 10 -9.01 -11.14 3.52
CA PHE A 10 -8.78 -9.92 4.29
C PHE A 10 -8.01 -8.86 3.47
N PHE A 11 -6.97 -9.26 2.73
CA PHE A 11 -6.20 -8.35 1.89
C PHE A 11 -6.97 -7.87 0.65
N ALA A 12 -7.81 -8.73 0.05
CA ALA A 12 -8.66 -8.36 -1.09
C ALA A 12 -9.77 -7.37 -0.69
N GLU A 13 -10.42 -7.57 0.46
CA GLU A 13 -11.41 -6.62 1.00
C GLU A 13 -10.75 -5.28 1.37
N ARG A 14 -9.52 -5.31 1.89
CA ARG A 14 -8.74 -4.13 2.21
C ARG A 14 -8.24 -3.39 0.95
N ALA A 15 -7.92 -4.08 -0.14
CA ALA A 15 -7.54 -3.48 -1.42
C ALA A 15 -8.58 -2.46 -1.93
N ALA A 16 -9.88 -2.76 -1.82
CA ALA A 16 -10.95 -1.84 -2.17
C ALA A 16 -10.99 -0.59 -1.27
N GLN A 17 -10.66 -0.74 0.03
CA GLN A 17 -10.55 0.39 0.97
C GLN A 17 -9.31 1.25 0.67
N PHE A 18 -8.22 0.67 0.17
CA PHE A 18 -7.00 1.40 -0.18
C PHE A 18 -7.14 2.27 -1.45
N VAL A 19 -7.95 1.86 -2.42
CA VAL A 19 -8.34 2.73 -3.55
C VAL A 19 -9.05 4.00 -3.06
N GLN A 20 -9.73 3.93 -1.92
CA GLN A 20 -10.40 5.07 -1.31
C GLN A 20 -9.42 6.01 -0.61
N VAL A 21 -8.26 5.51 -0.15
CA VAL A 21 -7.21 6.30 0.51
C VAL A 21 -6.44 7.18 -0.50
N GLU A 22 -6.24 6.72 -1.74
CA GLU A 22 -5.69 7.57 -2.81
C GLU A 22 -6.52 8.84 -3.03
N LYS A 23 -7.85 8.80 -2.80
CA LYS A 23 -8.72 9.99 -2.95
C LYS A 23 -8.45 11.09 -1.91
N ASN A 24 -7.72 10.78 -0.84
CA ASN A 24 -7.36 11.75 0.19
C ASN A 24 -6.07 12.52 -0.17
N PHE A 25 -5.43 12.19 -1.30
CA PHE A 25 -4.20 12.82 -1.76
C PHE A 25 -4.40 13.49 -3.12
N THR A 26 -3.65 14.56 -3.38
CA THR A 26 -3.57 15.16 -4.71
C THR A 26 -2.75 14.26 -5.64
N ASN A 27 -2.89 14.45 -6.97
CA ASN A 27 -2.11 13.70 -7.94
C ASN A 27 -0.59 13.86 -7.73
N GLU A 28 -0.14 15.06 -7.35
CA GLU A 28 1.27 15.34 -7.05
C GLU A 28 1.75 14.58 -5.81
N GLN A 29 0.93 14.54 -4.75
CA GLN A 29 1.21 13.75 -3.55
C GLN A 29 1.29 12.27 -3.88
N ILE A 30 0.34 11.73 -4.65
CA ILE A 30 0.36 10.33 -5.10
C ILE A 30 1.62 10.03 -5.92
N GLN A 31 2.01 10.94 -6.83
CA GLN A 31 3.21 10.76 -7.63
C GLN A 31 4.47 10.68 -6.77
N TYR A 32 4.59 11.55 -5.76
CA TYR A 32 5.67 11.49 -4.79
C TYR A 32 5.66 10.16 -4.00
N LEU A 33 4.51 9.75 -3.48
CA LEU A 33 4.39 8.49 -2.73
C LEU A 33 4.79 7.28 -3.58
N ARG A 34 4.40 7.25 -4.86
CA ARG A 34 4.83 6.21 -5.80
C ARG A 34 6.33 6.21 -6.04
N GLN A 35 6.95 7.38 -6.15
CA GLN A 35 8.41 7.50 -6.28
C GLN A 35 9.11 7.01 -5.01
N TYR A 36 8.67 7.45 -3.84
CA TYR A 36 9.21 7.00 -2.55
C TYR A 36 9.07 5.48 -2.38
N TYR A 37 7.93 4.92 -2.75
CA TYR A 37 7.66 3.49 -2.65
C TYR A 37 8.66 2.63 -3.44
N THR A 38 9.27 3.16 -4.50
CA THR A 38 10.30 2.42 -5.25
C THR A 38 11.59 2.20 -4.47
N THR A 39 11.86 3.03 -3.45
CA THR A 39 13.06 2.94 -2.61
C THR A 39 12.77 2.33 -1.25
N ASN A 40 11.63 2.66 -0.64
CA ASN A 40 11.20 2.09 0.63
C ASN A 40 9.68 1.78 0.63
N LYS A 41 9.36 0.49 0.69
CA LYS A 41 7.99 -0.04 0.66
C LYS A 41 7.29 -0.04 2.03
N CYS A 42 8.06 -0.02 3.11
CA CYS A 42 7.57 -0.08 4.49
C CYS A 42 8.26 0.98 5.35
N PRO A 43 7.93 2.26 5.16
CA PRO A 43 8.47 3.33 5.99
C PRO A 43 8.06 3.17 7.46
N GLY A 44 9.01 3.44 8.35
CA GLY A 44 8.80 3.55 9.78
C GLY A 44 8.12 4.86 10.18
N ILE A 45 7.88 5.05 11.48
CA ILE A 45 7.17 6.23 12.01
C ILE A 45 7.91 7.53 11.66
N ASP A 46 9.23 7.58 11.85
CA ASP A 46 10.04 8.77 11.57
C ASP A 46 9.99 9.16 10.08
N GLU A 47 10.00 8.16 9.20
CA GLU A 47 9.92 8.36 7.75
C GLU A 47 8.51 8.81 7.33
N ILE A 48 7.46 8.30 7.97
CA ILE A 48 6.08 8.77 7.76
C ILE A 48 5.95 10.23 8.19
N GLU A 49 6.58 10.64 9.29
CA GLU A 49 6.61 12.05 9.70
C GLU A 49 7.35 12.93 8.69
N GLU A 50 8.49 12.46 8.16
CA GLU A 50 9.24 13.17 7.13
C GLU A 50 8.41 13.35 5.84
N ILE A 51 7.76 12.28 5.37
CA ILE A 51 6.87 12.31 4.21
C ILE A 51 5.70 13.27 4.46
N ALA A 52 5.10 13.22 5.65
CA ALA A 52 4.00 14.09 6.01
C ALA A 52 4.39 15.57 5.98
N ASN A 53 5.57 15.90 6.52
CA ASN A 53 6.16 17.23 6.48
C ASN A 53 6.46 17.68 5.04
N HIS A 54 7.05 16.80 4.22
CA HIS A 54 7.38 17.10 2.82
C HIS A 54 6.14 17.40 1.98
N LEU A 55 5.07 16.62 2.19
CA LEU A 55 3.80 16.76 1.50
C LEU A 55 2.88 17.83 2.12
N ASN A 56 3.35 18.52 3.16
CA ASN A 56 2.63 19.52 3.93
C ASN A 56 1.25 19.05 4.43
N ILE A 57 1.18 17.80 4.89
CA ILE A 57 -0.03 17.14 5.39
C ILE A 57 0.16 16.78 6.86
N ASN A 58 -0.27 17.69 7.74
CA ASN A 58 -0.06 17.56 9.17
C ASN A 58 -1.26 16.95 9.89
N GLY A 59 -0.97 16.10 10.88
CA GLY A 59 -1.95 15.51 11.79
C GLY A 59 -2.09 14.00 11.68
N ILE A 60 -2.52 13.37 12.78
CA ILE A 60 -2.70 11.92 12.94
C ILE A 60 -3.57 11.32 11.81
N ILE A 61 -4.67 12.00 11.50
CA ILE A 61 -5.23 12.19 10.15
C ILE A 61 -4.48 11.53 8.99
N TYR A 62 -3.52 12.31 8.52
CA TYR A 62 -2.76 12.10 7.31
C TYR A 62 -1.65 11.06 7.51
N GLN A 63 -1.08 10.95 8.71
CA GLN A 63 -0.13 9.88 9.03
C GLN A 63 -0.78 8.50 8.89
N ILE A 64 -2.02 8.34 9.36
CA ILE A 64 -2.79 7.09 9.16
C ILE A 64 -3.08 6.86 7.68
N ASN A 65 -3.44 7.92 6.93
CA ASN A 65 -3.65 7.79 5.48
C ASN A 65 -2.37 7.39 4.73
N LEU A 66 -1.21 7.92 5.12
CA LEU A 66 0.08 7.52 4.55
C LEU A 66 0.38 6.06 4.83
N LEU A 67 0.28 5.63 6.09
CA LEU A 67 0.44 4.23 6.48
C LEU A 67 -0.51 3.30 5.71
N ASN A 68 -1.78 3.69 5.59
CA ASN A 68 -2.75 2.93 4.82
C ASN A 68 -2.39 2.87 3.34
N TRP A 69 -1.90 3.97 2.76
CA TRP A 69 -1.48 4.00 1.36
C TRP A 69 -0.30 3.04 1.12
N PHE A 70 0.74 3.09 1.96
CA PHE A 70 1.90 2.18 1.85
C PHE A 70 1.51 0.71 2.02
N CYS A 71 0.69 0.40 3.02
CA CYS A 71 0.14 -0.94 3.20
C CYS A 71 -0.64 -1.41 1.96
N GLY A 72 -1.50 -0.55 1.41
CA GLY A 72 -2.29 -0.87 0.23
C GLY A 72 -1.45 -1.11 -1.01
N ALA A 73 -0.41 -0.30 -1.22
CA ALA A 73 0.52 -0.46 -2.33
C ALA A 73 1.26 -1.82 -2.24
N LEU A 74 1.74 -2.19 -1.06
CA LEU A 74 2.41 -3.47 -0.84
C LEU A 74 1.48 -4.67 -1.05
N ILE A 75 0.26 -4.58 -0.55
CA ILE A 75 -0.75 -5.63 -0.74
C ILE A 75 -1.08 -5.81 -2.22
N ALA A 76 -1.25 -4.71 -2.97
CA ALA A 76 -1.52 -4.77 -4.40
C ALA A 76 -0.35 -5.39 -5.18
N GLU A 77 0.90 -5.06 -4.81
CA GLU A 77 2.10 -5.64 -5.40
C GLU A 77 2.16 -7.16 -5.15
N LEU A 78 1.99 -7.59 -3.90
CA LEU A 78 2.01 -9.02 -3.52
C LEU A 78 0.89 -9.81 -4.22
N ALA A 79 -0.30 -9.24 -4.37
CA ALA A 79 -1.42 -9.87 -5.09
C ALA A 79 -1.13 -10.04 -6.60
N VAL A 80 -0.30 -9.18 -7.19
CA VAL A 80 0.19 -9.36 -8.58
C VAL A 80 1.24 -10.47 -8.63
N GLU A 81 2.16 -10.51 -7.68
CA GLU A 81 3.18 -11.56 -7.61
C GLU A 81 2.59 -12.94 -7.39
N GLN A 82 1.63 -13.09 -6.48
CA GLN A 82 0.94 -14.36 -6.24
C GLN A 82 0.32 -14.91 -7.53
N ARG A 83 -0.44 -14.08 -8.27
CA ARG A 83 -1.03 -14.48 -9.55
C ARG A 83 0.02 -14.92 -10.57
N ARG A 84 1.20 -14.28 -10.57
CA ARG A 84 2.33 -14.70 -11.44
C ARG A 84 2.89 -16.06 -11.01
N TYR A 85 3.01 -16.32 -9.71
CA TYR A 85 3.46 -17.61 -9.20
C TYR A 85 2.47 -18.73 -9.54
N GLU A 86 1.17 -18.52 -9.32
CA GLU A 86 0.11 -19.48 -9.66
C GLU A 86 0.09 -19.81 -11.16
N ALA A 87 0.24 -18.79 -12.01
CA ALA A 87 0.34 -18.99 -13.46
C ALA A 87 1.56 -19.83 -13.88
N LYS A 88 2.72 -19.64 -13.22
CA LYS A 88 3.92 -20.44 -13.49
C LYS A 88 3.75 -21.91 -13.07
N ILE A 89 3.10 -22.15 -11.93
CA ILE A 89 2.81 -23.51 -11.44
C ILE A 89 1.83 -24.22 -12.39
N THR A 90 0.80 -23.51 -12.86
CA THR A 90 -0.23 -24.08 -13.74
C THR A 90 0.28 -24.37 -15.16
N ALA A 91 1.32 -23.65 -15.59
CA ALA A 91 1.96 -23.83 -16.89
C ALA A 91 3.07 -24.91 -16.92
N ALA A 92 3.40 -25.50 -15.78
CA ALA A 92 4.42 -26.55 -15.62
C ALA A 92 3.76 -27.94 -15.51
#